data_AF-A0A934YLC7-F1
#
_entry.id   AF-A0A934YLC7-F1
#
_cell.length_a   1.000
_cell.length_b   1.000
_cell.length_c   1.000
_cell.angle_alpha   90.00
_cell.angle_beta   90.00
_cell.angle_gamma   90.00
#
_symmetry.space_group_name_H-M   'P 1'
#
loop_
_entity.id
_entity.type
_entity.pdbx_description
1 polymer ?
#
loop_
_entity_poly.entity_id
_entity_poly.type
_entity_poly.pdbx_seq_one_letter_code
_entity_poly.pdbx_strand_id
1 'polypeptide(L)'
;MTQPAGGDAQSFPCSQCGAKLNYDAGAQAMKCPYCGHQQAVQTRPELVQAPGGQVVQQGGGVREIPIEQGMQMAAKGLGVQVTTINCKDCGATVNVGEGERTTACAFCGSHQVLQAHTNDQAIRPESLVPFKINKEGANGLFGKWLASLWFRPNDLTKLAKVHEMGGVYVPFWTFDSHVYSNWTAERGWYYYETETYTSYENGQSVTRTRQVQRTRWESAWGSRNDFFDDTLVCAGKGLPTDLVDKFSSFNTRELIPYAPHYLAGWRAEAYSLDLMPAWGVGMQKMAQVQEGRCAGDIGGDTHRSLSVSNNYTAVTFKHILLPVWIAAYRYNDKVYRFLVNGQTGEVVGKAPYSFWKIFFLVVTILTVVGIIAAIVYANQEEEPAPPPPKPAVTAPVKPKPTASATAAPTGDPEDGPGAAPSASASAKKPAALPVKPVPKPSAAPKPSAAPAPKPSAAPKKPGT
;
A
#
# COMPACT_ATOMS: atom_id res chain seq x y z
N MET A 1 -51.04 -8.34 -12.72
CA MET A 1 -49.60 -8.23 -12.40
C MET A 1 -49.30 -6.75 -12.26
N THR A 2 -49.04 -6.27 -11.05
CA THR A 2 -48.83 -4.85 -10.78
C THR A 2 -47.39 -4.49 -11.13
N GLN A 3 -47.17 -3.53 -12.03
CA GLN A 3 -45.83 -3.01 -12.30
C GLN A 3 -45.29 -2.31 -11.04
N PRO A 4 -44.01 -2.50 -10.67
CA PRO A 4 -43.38 -1.62 -9.69
C PRO A 4 -43.26 -0.21 -10.31
N ALA A 5 -43.57 0.82 -9.52
CA ALA A 5 -43.38 2.20 -9.93
C ALA A 5 -41.88 2.51 -10.02
N GLY A 6 -41.31 2.42 -11.22
CA GLY A 6 -39.95 2.85 -11.49
C GLY A 6 -39.85 4.37 -11.45
N GLY A 7 -38.89 4.92 -10.71
CA GLY A 7 -38.57 6.34 -10.77
C GLY A 7 -38.05 6.72 -12.17
N ASP A 8 -38.43 7.91 -12.65
CA ASP A 8 -38.14 8.37 -14.00
C ASP A 8 -36.64 8.25 -14.34
N ALA A 9 -36.32 7.42 -15.33
CA ALA A 9 -34.95 7.18 -15.76
C ALA A 9 -34.40 8.45 -16.42
N GLN A 10 -33.44 9.11 -15.76
CA GLN A 10 -32.86 10.35 -16.25
C GLN A 10 -32.01 10.10 -17.51
N SER A 11 -32.59 10.44 -18.67
CA SER A 11 -31.89 10.41 -19.96
C SER A 11 -31.24 11.77 -20.27
N PHE A 12 -30.15 11.76 -21.03
CA PHE A 12 -29.37 12.95 -21.38
C PHE A 12 -29.41 13.21 -22.89
N PRO A 13 -30.51 13.79 -23.44
CA PRO A 13 -30.62 14.11 -24.86
C PRO A 13 -29.79 15.34 -25.25
N CYS A 14 -29.16 15.28 -26.41
CA CYS A 14 -28.47 16.41 -27.03
C CYS A 14 -29.46 17.50 -27.43
N SER A 15 -29.23 18.75 -26.99
CA SER A 15 -30.09 19.90 -27.33
C SER A 15 -30.11 20.24 -28.83
N GLN A 16 -29.12 19.79 -29.60
CA GLN A 16 -29.03 20.06 -31.04
C GLN A 16 -29.65 18.96 -31.93
N CYS A 17 -29.66 17.70 -31.49
CA CYS A 17 -30.09 16.57 -32.35
C CYS A 17 -30.84 15.43 -31.63
N GLY A 18 -31.15 15.56 -30.34
CA GLY A 18 -31.88 14.56 -29.55
C GLY A 18 -31.11 13.28 -29.16
N ALA A 19 -29.99 12.97 -29.82
CA ALA A 19 -29.19 11.77 -29.52
C ALA A 19 -28.60 11.78 -28.09
N LYS A 20 -28.42 10.59 -27.49
CA LYS A 20 -27.87 10.41 -26.14
C LYS A 20 -26.45 11.01 -26.04
N LEU A 21 -26.22 11.79 -25.00
CA LEU A 21 -24.93 12.39 -24.67
C LEU A 21 -24.09 11.44 -23.80
N ASN A 22 -22.77 11.51 -23.95
CA ASN A 22 -21.80 10.94 -23.02
C ASN A 22 -21.02 12.07 -22.33
N TYR A 23 -20.48 11.81 -21.15
CA TYR A 23 -19.52 12.72 -20.52
C TYR A 23 -18.16 12.62 -21.24
N ASP A 24 -17.58 13.76 -21.63
CA ASP A 24 -16.23 13.84 -22.20
C ASP A 24 -15.28 14.46 -21.16
N ALA A 25 -14.33 13.66 -20.69
CA ALA A 25 -13.33 14.05 -19.70
C ALA A 25 -12.36 15.14 -20.20
N GLY A 26 -12.06 15.19 -21.49
CA GLY A 26 -11.20 16.23 -22.06
C GLY A 26 -11.92 17.58 -22.13
N ALA A 27 -13.23 17.57 -22.40
CA ALA A 27 -14.06 18.76 -22.48
C ALA A 27 -14.68 19.20 -21.14
N GLN A 28 -14.68 18.34 -20.11
CA GLN A 28 -15.43 18.51 -18.86
C GLN A 28 -16.94 18.79 -19.11
N ALA A 29 -17.49 18.22 -20.18
CA ALA A 29 -18.81 18.54 -20.70
C ALA A 29 -19.56 17.30 -21.22
N MET A 30 -20.87 17.41 -21.37
CA MET A 30 -21.68 16.41 -22.05
C MET A 30 -21.54 16.60 -23.56
N LYS A 31 -21.03 15.58 -24.24
CA LYS A 31 -20.72 15.60 -25.68
C LYS A 31 -21.59 14.61 -26.45
N CYS A 32 -22.12 15.05 -27.57
CA CYS A 32 -22.90 14.21 -28.46
C CYS A 32 -21.96 13.39 -29.38
N PRO A 33 -21.97 12.05 -29.32
CA PRO A 33 -21.16 11.22 -30.22
C PRO A 33 -21.66 11.25 -31.68
N TYR A 34 -22.87 11.75 -31.94
CA TYR A 34 -23.48 11.82 -33.26
C TYR A 34 -23.17 13.12 -34.01
N CYS A 35 -23.43 14.29 -33.40
CA CYS A 35 -23.23 15.59 -34.03
C CYS A 35 -22.06 16.42 -33.47
N GLY A 36 -21.35 15.92 -32.45
CA GLY A 36 -20.22 16.63 -31.83
C GLY A 36 -20.59 17.77 -30.88
N HIS A 37 -21.87 18.17 -30.79
CA HIS A 37 -22.36 19.21 -29.88
C HIS A 37 -21.91 18.97 -28.43
N GLN A 38 -21.57 20.06 -27.73
CA GLN A 38 -21.18 20.04 -26.32
C GLN A 38 -22.11 20.94 -25.51
N GLN A 39 -22.55 20.45 -24.37
CA GLN A 39 -23.37 21.20 -23.40
C GLN A 39 -22.85 20.93 -21.98
N ALA A 40 -22.99 21.92 -21.09
CA ALA A 40 -22.49 21.82 -19.72
C ALA A 40 -23.11 20.65 -18.94
N VAL A 41 -22.36 20.06 -18.02
CA VAL A 41 -22.91 19.11 -17.04
C VAL A 41 -23.88 19.84 -16.13
N GLN A 42 -25.13 19.39 -16.07
CA GLN A 42 -26.13 19.99 -15.18
C GLN A 42 -26.01 19.37 -13.78
N THR A 43 -25.24 20.03 -12.91
CA THR A 43 -25.26 19.79 -11.46
C THR A 43 -26.51 20.45 -10.87
N ARG A 44 -27.63 19.72 -10.84
CA ARG A 44 -28.83 20.18 -10.13
C ARG A 44 -28.56 20.11 -8.63
N PRO A 45 -28.87 21.14 -7.82
CA PRO A 45 -28.88 21.01 -6.37
C PRO A 45 -29.85 19.88 -5.99
N GLU A 46 -29.35 18.81 -5.37
CA GLU A 46 -30.23 17.72 -4.93
C GLU A 46 -31.07 18.20 -3.74
N LEU A 47 -32.39 18.00 -3.84
CA LEU A 47 -33.34 18.33 -2.79
C LEU A 47 -33.30 17.24 -1.72
N VAL A 48 -32.51 17.45 -0.67
CA VAL A 48 -32.32 16.47 0.40
C VAL A 48 -33.33 16.71 1.53
N GLN A 49 -33.91 15.62 2.04
CA GLN A 49 -34.72 15.65 3.27
C GLN A 49 -33.78 15.73 4.48
N ALA A 50 -33.86 16.83 5.22
CA ALA A 50 -33.19 16.99 6.50
C ALA A 50 -33.88 16.16 7.60
N PRO A 51 -33.20 15.85 8.73
CA PRO A 51 -33.83 15.27 9.90
C PRO A 51 -35.05 16.10 10.33
N GLY A 52 -36.22 15.48 10.42
CA GLY A 52 -37.51 16.18 10.60
C GLY A 52 -38.33 16.39 9.31
N GLY A 53 -37.86 15.90 8.16
CA GLY A 53 -38.65 15.82 6.92
C GLY A 53 -38.71 17.11 6.09
N GLN A 54 -37.99 18.17 6.49
CA GLN A 54 -37.88 19.39 5.68
C GLN A 54 -37.00 19.15 4.47
N VAL A 55 -37.51 19.45 3.28
CA VAL A 55 -36.74 19.43 2.03
C VAL A 55 -35.97 20.75 1.92
N VAL A 56 -34.64 20.69 1.94
CA VAL A 56 -33.80 21.90 1.88
C VAL A 56 -33.02 21.93 0.57
N GLN A 57 -33.04 23.07 -0.11
CA GLN A 57 -32.23 23.33 -1.29
C GLN A 57 -30.82 23.73 -0.82
N GLN A 58 -29.86 22.80 -0.91
CA GLN A 58 -28.51 22.98 -0.40
C GLN A 58 -27.57 23.53 -1.48
N GLY A 59 -26.64 24.42 -1.07
CA GLY A 59 -25.61 24.96 -1.96
C GLY A 59 -24.65 23.88 -2.44
N GLY A 60 -24.09 24.03 -3.64
CA GLY A 60 -23.32 23.01 -4.37
C GLY A 60 -21.92 22.68 -3.83
N GLY A 61 -21.75 22.59 -2.52
CA GLY A 61 -20.53 22.06 -1.87
C GLY A 61 -20.58 20.54 -1.71
N VAL A 62 -19.42 19.92 -1.53
CA VAL A 62 -19.31 18.52 -1.13
C VAL A 62 -19.76 18.39 0.33
N ARG A 63 -20.64 17.43 0.61
CA ARG A 63 -21.23 17.23 1.93
C ARG A 63 -20.52 16.11 2.69
N GLU A 64 -20.10 16.41 3.90
CA GLU A 64 -19.74 15.42 4.91
C GLU A 64 -20.97 14.93 5.68
N ILE A 65 -20.99 13.64 6.02
CA ILE A 65 -22.10 13.03 6.77
C ILE A 65 -21.57 12.43 8.08
N PRO A 66 -22.14 12.76 9.25
CA PRO A 66 -21.80 12.10 10.51
C PRO A 66 -22.01 10.59 10.40
N ILE A 67 -21.03 9.80 10.81
CA ILE A 67 -21.01 8.35 10.52
C ILE A 67 -22.20 7.60 11.13
N GLU A 68 -22.65 8.01 12.32
CA GLU A 68 -23.80 7.42 13.02
C GLU A 68 -25.13 7.67 12.27
N GLN A 69 -25.19 8.74 11.47
CA GLN A 69 -26.38 9.16 10.71
C GLN A 69 -26.30 8.72 9.23
N GLY A 70 -25.15 8.19 8.80
CA GLY A 70 -24.84 7.87 7.40
C GLY A 70 -25.88 7.03 6.68
N MET A 71 -26.31 5.92 7.31
CA MET A 71 -27.28 5.01 6.71
C MET A 71 -28.64 5.67 6.44
N GLN A 72 -29.03 6.67 7.25
CA GLN A 72 -30.33 7.36 7.14
C GLN A 72 -30.26 8.59 6.22
N MET A 73 -29.18 9.38 6.28
CA MET A 73 -29.09 10.66 5.56
C MET A 73 -28.43 10.58 4.17
N ALA A 74 -27.79 9.46 3.82
CA ALA A 74 -27.14 9.30 2.52
C ALA A 74 -28.15 8.81 1.47
N ALA A 75 -28.20 9.49 0.32
CA ALA A 75 -29.03 9.14 -0.82
C ALA A 75 -28.73 7.72 -1.31
N LYS A 76 -29.68 7.07 -2.00
CA LYS A 76 -29.56 5.67 -2.44
C LYS A 76 -29.55 5.53 -3.96
N GLY A 77 -28.86 4.51 -4.46
CA GLY A 77 -28.68 4.21 -5.88
C GLY A 77 -27.91 5.29 -6.64
N LEU A 78 -27.63 5.09 -7.93
CA LEU A 78 -26.81 6.04 -8.72
C LEU A 78 -27.61 7.20 -9.34
N GLY A 79 -28.93 7.26 -9.18
CA GLY A 79 -29.78 8.30 -9.80
C GLY A 79 -29.98 8.15 -11.31
N VAL A 80 -29.41 7.12 -11.93
CA VAL A 80 -29.62 6.70 -13.33
C VAL A 80 -29.78 5.19 -13.39
N GLN A 81 -30.46 4.72 -14.43
CA GLN A 81 -30.52 3.29 -14.75
C GLN A 81 -29.14 2.82 -15.24
N VAL A 82 -28.62 1.78 -14.57
CA VAL A 82 -27.34 1.15 -14.88
C VAL A 82 -27.51 -0.35 -15.00
N THR A 83 -26.70 -0.97 -15.84
CA THR A 83 -26.54 -2.43 -15.84
C THR A 83 -25.35 -2.78 -14.95
N THR A 84 -25.56 -3.54 -13.88
CA THR A 84 -24.47 -4.06 -13.05
C THR A 84 -23.89 -5.35 -13.64
N ILE A 85 -22.56 -5.44 -13.69
CA ILE A 85 -21.81 -6.59 -14.21
C ILE A 85 -20.79 -7.04 -13.16
N ASN A 86 -20.77 -8.33 -12.84
CA ASN A 86 -19.84 -8.95 -11.89
C ASN A 86 -18.80 -9.81 -12.62
N CYS A 87 -17.52 -9.63 -12.31
CA CYS A 87 -16.43 -10.46 -12.83
C CYS A 87 -16.09 -11.60 -11.88
N LYS A 88 -16.03 -12.84 -12.38
CA LYS A 88 -15.71 -14.02 -11.56
C LYS A 88 -14.22 -14.18 -11.26
N ASP A 89 -13.31 -13.73 -12.12
CA ASP A 89 -11.86 -13.83 -11.90
C ASP A 89 -11.33 -12.87 -10.82
N CYS A 90 -11.92 -11.68 -10.68
CA CYS A 90 -11.40 -10.63 -9.78
C CYS A 90 -12.42 -10.06 -8.77
N GLY A 91 -13.69 -10.47 -8.82
CA GLY A 91 -14.72 -9.99 -7.89
C GLY A 91 -15.22 -8.57 -8.12
N ALA A 92 -14.61 -7.81 -9.05
CA ALA A 92 -15.07 -6.48 -9.45
C ALA A 92 -16.57 -6.51 -9.83
N THR A 93 -17.32 -5.55 -9.32
CA THR A 93 -18.74 -5.37 -9.64
C THR A 93 -18.92 -3.96 -10.18
N VAL A 94 -19.31 -3.84 -11.45
CA VAL A 94 -19.19 -2.61 -12.23
C VAL A 94 -20.55 -2.23 -12.80
N ASN A 95 -20.96 -1.01 -12.53
CA ASN A 95 -22.11 -0.37 -13.16
C ASN A 95 -21.65 0.22 -14.49
N VAL A 96 -22.33 -0.18 -15.56
CA VAL A 96 -22.12 0.31 -16.92
C VAL A 96 -23.39 1.01 -17.43
N GLY A 97 -23.25 1.86 -18.44
CA GLY A 97 -24.37 2.58 -19.01
C GLY A 97 -25.41 1.64 -19.61
N GLU A 98 -26.69 2.04 -19.58
CA GLU A 98 -27.76 1.29 -20.24
C GLU A 98 -27.44 1.03 -21.72
N GLY A 99 -27.50 -0.24 -22.12
CA GLY A 99 -27.14 -0.72 -23.46
C GLY A 99 -25.66 -1.11 -23.63
N GLU A 100 -24.78 -0.72 -22.70
CA GLU A 100 -23.36 -1.09 -22.76
C GLU A 100 -23.18 -2.57 -22.43
N ARG A 101 -22.56 -3.32 -23.35
CA ARG A 101 -22.14 -4.70 -23.14
C ARG A 101 -20.62 -4.77 -23.24
N THR A 102 -19.95 -5.07 -22.13
CA THR A 102 -18.51 -5.38 -22.19
C THR A 102 -18.29 -6.86 -22.43
N THR A 103 -17.36 -7.20 -23.31
CA THR A 103 -16.89 -8.58 -23.51
C THR A 103 -15.80 -8.96 -22.52
N ALA A 104 -15.16 -8.00 -21.83
CA ALA A 104 -14.06 -8.23 -20.90
C ALA A 104 -14.12 -7.30 -19.67
N CYS A 105 -13.60 -7.77 -18.54
CA CYS A 105 -13.50 -6.98 -17.31
C CYS A 105 -12.34 -5.96 -17.39
N ALA A 106 -12.64 -4.66 -17.22
CA ALA A 106 -11.62 -3.60 -17.20
C ALA A 106 -10.53 -3.79 -16.12
N PHE A 107 -10.84 -4.49 -15.02
CA PHE A 107 -9.91 -4.70 -13.92
C PHE A 107 -8.92 -5.84 -14.11
N CYS A 108 -9.21 -6.84 -14.95
CA CYS A 108 -8.37 -8.05 -15.07
C CYS A 108 -8.26 -8.65 -16.48
N GLY A 109 -9.00 -8.13 -17.47
CA GLY A 109 -9.06 -8.66 -18.82
C GLY A 109 -9.84 -9.98 -18.96
N SER A 110 -10.52 -10.48 -17.93
CA SER A 110 -11.30 -11.72 -18.02
C SER A 110 -12.62 -11.54 -18.77
N HIS A 111 -12.95 -12.51 -19.61
CA HIS A 111 -14.24 -12.65 -20.28
C HIS A 111 -15.33 -13.27 -19.38
N GLN A 112 -15.01 -13.68 -18.15
CA GLN A 112 -15.97 -14.21 -17.17
C GLN A 112 -16.73 -13.08 -16.47
N VAL A 113 -17.49 -12.33 -17.26
CA VAL A 113 -18.35 -11.21 -16.84
C VAL A 113 -19.82 -11.60 -16.96
N LEU A 114 -20.55 -11.58 -15.84
CA LEU A 114 -21.98 -11.90 -15.79
C LEU A 114 -22.77 -10.66 -15.38
N GLN A 115 -23.96 -10.47 -15.96
CA GLN A 115 -24.90 -9.47 -15.46
C GLN A 115 -25.33 -9.83 -14.03
N ALA A 116 -25.41 -8.84 -13.17
CA ALA A 116 -25.80 -8.94 -11.77
C ALA A 116 -26.97 -7.99 -11.47
N HIS A 117 -27.61 -8.16 -10.32
CA HIS A 117 -28.65 -7.24 -9.87
C HIS A 117 -28.03 -5.92 -9.39
N THR A 118 -28.57 -4.81 -9.87
CA THR A 118 -28.25 -3.46 -9.39
C THR A 118 -28.73 -3.28 -7.95
N ASN A 119 -27.85 -2.83 -7.05
CA ASN A 119 -28.23 -2.55 -5.67
C ASN A 119 -28.71 -1.10 -5.53
N ASP A 120 -30.02 -0.89 -5.70
CA ASP A 120 -30.64 0.44 -5.58
C ASP A 120 -30.64 0.99 -4.15
N GLN A 121 -30.29 0.16 -3.15
CA GLN A 121 -30.12 0.55 -1.75
C GLN A 121 -28.65 0.88 -1.38
N ALA A 122 -27.72 0.79 -2.34
CA ALA A 122 -26.35 1.25 -2.15
C ALA A 122 -26.33 2.75 -1.85
N ILE A 123 -25.44 3.18 -0.95
CA ILE A 123 -25.17 4.61 -0.71
C ILE A 123 -24.68 5.25 -2.02
N ARG A 124 -25.36 6.31 -2.46
CA ARG A 124 -24.94 7.12 -3.61
C ARG A 124 -23.64 7.84 -3.27
N PRO A 125 -22.69 8.01 -4.20
CA PRO A 125 -21.58 8.92 -3.99
C PRO A 125 -22.10 10.35 -3.77
N GLU A 126 -21.65 11.05 -2.72
CA GLU A 126 -21.94 12.46 -2.55
C GLU A 126 -21.10 13.33 -3.52
N SER A 127 -19.91 12.83 -3.92
CA SER A 127 -18.99 13.57 -4.77
C SER A 127 -18.10 12.69 -5.64
N LEU A 128 -17.41 13.30 -6.60
CA LEU A 128 -16.37 12.66 -7.40
C LEU A 128 -15.27 13.64 -7.80
N VAL A 129 -14.11 13.10 -8.14
CA VAL A 129 -13.06 13.84 -8.84
C VAL A 129 -13.23 13.57 -10.34
N PRO A 130 -13.43 14.58 -11.20
CA PRO A 130 -13.53 14.35 -12.64
C PRO A 130 -12.23 13.79 -13.22
N PHE A 131 -12.33 12.91 -14.22
CA PHE A 131 -11.20 12.61 -15.09
C PHE A 131 -10.70 13.91 -15.74
N LYS A 132 -9.45 14.30 -15.48
CA LYS A 132 -8.73 15.40 -16.16
C LYS A 132 -7.90 14.88 -17.34
N ILE A 133 -7.37 13.68 -17.21
CA ILE A 133 -6.57 13.00 -18.23
C ILE A 133 -7.50 12.14 -19.09
N ASN A 134 -7.49 12.39 -20.39
CA ASN A 134 -8.20 11.59 -21.39
C ASN A 134 -7.47 10.26 -21.68
N LYS A 135 -8.12 9.40 -22.47
CA LYS A 135 -7.65 8.04 -22.79
C LYS A 135 -6.29 8.08 -23.51
N GLU A 136 -6.11 9.05 -24.39
CA GLU A 136 -4.89 9.27 -25.19
C GLU A 136 -3.71 9.65 -24.29
N GLY A 137 -3.93 10.57 -23.35
CA GLY A 137 -2.94 10.96 -22.35
C GLY A 137 -2.55 9.80 -21.42
N ALA A 138 -3.53 9.02 -20.96
CA ALA A 138 -3.30 7.86 -20.11
C ALA A 138 -2.50 6.75 -20.84
N ASN A 139 -2.83 6.48 -22.12
CA ASN A 139 -2.04 5.60 -22.99
C ASN A 139 -0.61 6.13 -23.22
N GLY A 140 -0.43 7.44 -23.33
CA GLY A 140 0.88 8.08 -23.43
C GLY A 140 1.74 7.89 -22.17
N LEU A 141 1.15 8.07 -20.98
CA LEU A 141 1.78 7.83 -19.69
C LEU A 141 2.16 6.34 -19.51
N PHE A 142 1.28 5.44 -19.94
CA PHE A 142 1.54 3.99 -19.97
C PHE A 142 2.75 3.63 -20.83
N GLY A 143 2.80 4.14 -22.06
CA GLY A 143 3.92 3.92 -22.98
C GLY A 143 5.25 4.41 -22.40
N LYS A 144 5.26 5.60 -21.79
CA LYS A 144 6.45 6.16 -21.12
C LYS A 144 6.92 5.29 -19.96
N TRP A 145 6.01 4.86 -19.08
CA TRP A 145 6.37 3.98 -17.96
C TRP A 145 6.87 2.62 -18.42
N LEU A 146 6.22 1.98 -19.41
CA LEU A 146 6.70 0.71 -19.94
C LEU A 146 8.14 0.82 -20.49
N ALA A 147 8.44 1.93 -21.18
CA ALA A 147 9.76 2.19 -21.74
C ALA A 147 10.85 2.40 -20.67
N SER A 148 10.50 2.91 -19.48
CA SER A 148 11.44 3.10 -18.36
C SER A 148 11.87 1.79 -17.67
N LEU A 149 11.19 0.67 -17.95
CA LEU A 149 11.43 -0.60 -17.26
C LEU A 149 12.38 -1.51 -18.06
N TRP A 150 13.70 -1.34 -17.84
CA TRP A 150 14.73 -2.05 -18.61
C TRP A 150 14.59 -3.59 -18.60
N PHE A 151 14.31 -4.20 -17.44
CA PHE A 151 14.23 -5.65 -17.23
C PHE A 151 12.94 -6.33 -17.73
N ARG A 152 12.14 -5.68 -18.58
CA ARG A 152 10.87 -6.26 -19.08
C ARG A 152 11.05 -7.05 -20.38
N PRO A 153 10.21 -8.07 -20.64
CA PRO A 153 10.16 -8.75 -21.94
C PRO A 153 9.89 -7.75 -23.08
N ASN A 154 10.52 -7.93 -24.25
CA ASN A 154 10.43 -6.95 -25.35
C ASN A 154 9.05 -6.97 -26.04
N ASP A 155 8.41 -8.15 -26.09
CA ASP A 155 7.04 -8.41 -26.51
C ASP A 155 5.98 -7.74 -25.62
N LEU A 156 6.32 -7.42 -24.36
CA LEU A 156 5.41 -6.75 -23.43
C LEU A 156 4.87 -5.43 -24.00
N THR A 157 5.71 -4.65 -24.68
CA THR A 157 5.30 -3.39 -25.33
C THR A 157 4.31 -3.58 -26.46
N LYS A 158 4.31 -4.74 -27.12
CA LYS A 158 3.35 -5.09 -28.18
C LYS A 158 2.03 -5.54 -27.57
N LEU A 159 2.06 -6.45 -26.60
CA LEU A 159 0.87 -6.91 -25.88
C LEU A 159 0.15 -5.75 -25.16
N ALA A 160 0.91 -4.87 -24.50
CA ALA A 160 0.38 -3.68 -23.83
C ALA A 160 -0.35 -2.72 -24.79
N LYS A 161 0.08 -2.62 -26.05
CA LYS A 161 -0.58 -1.76 -27.07
C LYS A 161 -1.87 -2.37 -27.64
N VAL A 162 -2.07 -3.68 -27.51
CA VAL A 162 -3.27 -4.37 -28.02
C VAL A 162 -4.42 -4.34 -27.00
N HIS A 163 -4.10 -4.32 -25.70
CA HIS A 163 -5.12 -4.21 -24.66
C HIS A 163 -5.52 -2.75 -24.43
N GLU A 164 -6.76 -2.43 -24.78
CA GLU A 164 -7.31 -1.09 -24.63
C GLU A 164 -7.49 -0.71 -23.14
N MET A 165 -7.00 0.48 -22.76
CA MET A 165 -7.12 1.01 -21.41
C MET A 165 -8.56 1.45 -21.11
N GLY A 166 -9.13 0.95 -20.01
CA GLY A 166 -10.49 1.26 -19.57
C GLY A 166 -10.52 2.34 -18.49
N GLY A 167 -11.32 3.39 -18.71
CA GLY A 167 -11.62 4.38 -17.67
C GLY A 167 -12.69 3.84 -16.72
N VAL A 168 -12.42 3.87 -15.42
CA VAL A 168 -13.34 3.43 -14.36
C VAL A 168 -13.29 4.40 -13.19
N TYR A 169 -14.45 4.82 -12.72
CA TYR A 169 -14.62 5.44 -11.41
C TYR A 169 -14.58 4.36 -10.33
N VAL A 170 -13.58 4.42 -9.45
CA VAL A 170 -13.41 3.47 -8.34
C VAL A 170 -13.99 4.10 -7.06
N PRO A 171 -14.82 3.38 -6.28
CA PRO A 171 -15.44 3.91 -5.08
C PRO A 171 -14.47 3.90 -3.89
N PHE A 172 -14.45 5.00 -3.17
CA PHE A 172 -13.72 5.18 -1.92
C PHE A 172 -14.64 5.76 -0.86
N TRP A 173 -14.37 5.38 0.38
CA TRP A 173 -14.79 6.15 1.54
C TRP A 173 -13.64 7.10 1.89
N THR A 174 -13.92 8.37 2.16
CA THR A 174 -13.03 9.18 2.99
C THR A 174 -13.64 9.34 4.37
N PHE A 175 -12.78 9.48 5.37
CA PHE A 175 -13.14 9.71 6.76
C PHE A 175 -12.38 10.89 7.31
N ASP A 176 -13.11 11.81 7.92
CA ASP A 176 -12.56 12.95 8.64
C ASP A 176 -12.79 12.72 10.14
N SER A 177 -11.79 13.01 10.98
CA SER A 177 -11.87 12.73 12.42
C SER A 177 -10.88 13.54 13.24
N HIS A 178 -11.31 13.98 14.41
CA HIS A 178 -10.42 14.43 15.48
C HIS A 178 -9.92 13.22 16.28
N VAL A 179 -8.60 13.03 16.29
CA VAL A 179 -7.92 11.93 16.98
C VAL A 179 -7.13 12.49 18.15
N TYR A 180 -7.66 12.30 19.35
CA TYR A 180 -6.95 12.57 20.59
C TYR A 180 -6.18 11.33 21.04
N SER A 181 -4.88 11.48 21.30
CA SER A 181 -4.01 10.37 21.66
C SER A 181 -3.27 10.64 22.96
N ASN A 182 -3.27 9.68 23.88
CA ASN A 182 -2.33 9.61 24.99
C ASN A 182 -1.27 8.55 24.65
N TRP A 183 -0.01 8.79 24.99
CA TRP A 183 1.07 7.83 24.77
C TRP A 183 2.05 7.73 25.93
N THR A 184 2.66 6.55 26.07
CA THR A 184 3.76 6.26 27.00
C THR A 184 4.87 5.51 26.28
N ALA A 185 6.12 5.71 26.70
CA ALA A 185 7.30 5.06 26.12
C ALA A 185 8.48 5.08 27.12
N GLU A 186 9.59 4.46 26.74
CA GLU A 186 10.90 4.72 27.32
C GLU A 186 11.77 5.43 26.28
N ARG A 187 12.25 6.65 26.58
CA ARG A 187 13.23 7.37 25.76
C ARG A 187 14.64 6.89 26.12
N GLY A 188 15.49 6.74 25.13
CA GLY A 188 16.86 6.27 25.27
C GLY A 188 17.87 7.35 24.90
N TRP A 189 18.81 7.62 25.79
CA TRP A 189 19.97 8.48 25.53
C TRP A 189 21.22 7.63 25.37
N TYR A 190 21.98 7.82 24.29
CA TYR A 190 23.24 7.13 24.08
C TYR A 190 24.36 7.76 24.89
N TYR A 191 25.17 6.92 25.50
CA TYR A 191 26.44 7.30 26.13
C TYR A 191 27.48 6.20 25.90
N TYR A 192 28.75 6.55 26.05
CA TYR A 192 29.85 5.63 25.81
C TYR A 192 30.59 5.34 27.11
N GLU A 193 30.75 4.06 27.41
CA GLU A 193 31.58 3.58 28.52
C GLU A 193 32.87 2.98 27.97
N THR A 194 33.97 3.16 28.70
CA THR A 194 35.24 2.51 28.37
C THR A 194 35.27 1.12 29.01
N GLU A 195 35.17 0.08 28.19
CA GLU A 195 35.23 -1.31 28.65
C GLU A 195 36.65 -1.86 28.45
N THR A 196 37.24 -2.38 29.52
CA THR A 196 38.54 -3.07 29.49
C THR A 196 38.34 -4.54 29.18
N TYR A 197 39.07 -5.08 28.21
CA TYR A 197 39.05 -6.49 27.85
C TYR A 197 40.46 -7.04 27.62
N THR A 198 40.63 -8.34 27.87
CA THR A 198 41.89 -9.04 27.59
C THR A 198 41.87 -9.57 26.16
N SER A 199 42.91 -9.26 25.40
CA SER A 199 43.23 -9.86 24.10
C SER A 199 44.48 -10.72 24.22
N TYR A 200 44.66 -11.67 23.30
CA TYR A 200 45.90 -12.46 23.20
C TYR A 200 46.63 -12.08 21.91
N GLU A 201 47.79 -11.45 22.05
CA GLU A 201 48.67 -11.08 20.96
C GLU A 201 50.02 -11.78 21.21
N ASN A 202 50.54 -12.52 20.23
CA ASN A 202 51.81 -13.28 20.34
C ASN A 202 51.90 -14.21 21.58
N GLY A 203 50.77 -14.80 22.01
CA GLY A 203 50.69 -15.67 23.19
C GLY A 203 50.71 -14.96 24.54
N GLN A 204 50.77 -13.63 24.57
CA GLN A 204 50.72 -12.82 25.79
C GLN A 204 49.34 -12.17 25.96
N SER A 205 48.85 -12.09 27.19
CA SER A 205 47.59 -11.41 27.52
C SER A 205 47.79 -9.90 27.55
N VAL A 206 47.31 -9.20 26.53
CA VAL A 206 47.36 -7.74 26.41
C VAL A 206 46.04 -7.15 26.87
N THR A 207 46.09 -6.20 27.79
CA THR A 207 44.91 -5.44 28.21
C THR A 207 44.61 -4.35 27.17
N ARG A 208 43.41 -4.33 26.63
CA ARG A 208 42.92 -3.34 25.66
C ARG A 208 41.66 -2.66 26.22
N THR A 209 41.40 -1.44 25.78
CA THR A 209 40.14 -0.73 26.07
C THR A 209 39.38 -0.50 24.76
N ARG A 210 38.05 -0.47 24.85
CA ARG A 210 37.16 -0.09 23.75
C ARG A 210 36.03 0.79 24.27
N GLN A 211 35.55 1.71 23.44
CA GLN A 211 34.29 2.41 23.73
C GLN A 211 33.12 1.48 23.41
N VAL A 212 32.20 1.34 24.36
CA VAL A 212 30.97 0.57 24.19
C VAL A 212 29.79 1.50 24.37
N GLN A 213 28.91 1.54 23.36
CA GLN A 213 27.68 2.30 23.44
C GLN A 213 26.72 1.63 24.42
N ARG A 214 26.21 2.43 25.36
CA ARG A 214 25.12 2.09 26.28
C ARG A 214 23.94 3.03 26.02
N THR A 215 22.78 2.66 26.56
CA THR A 215 21.56 3.46 26.47
C THR A 215 20.98 3.66 27.87
N ARG A 216 20.81 4.92 28.28
CA ARG A 216 20.10 5.28 29.52
C ARG A 216 18.62 5.43 29.18
N TRP A 217 17.78 4.61 29.81
CA TRP A 217 16.34 4.62 29.59
C TRP A 217 15.63 5.47 30.65
N GLU A 218 14.77 6.37 30.18
CA GLU A 218 13.96 7.26 31.02
C GLU A 218 12.49 7.14 30.59
N SER A 219 11.56 7.14 31.54
CA SER A 219 10.13 7.12 31.21
C SER A 219 9.72 8.39 30.46
N ALA A 220 8.94 8.21 29.40
CA ALA A 220 8.40 9.27 28.58
C ALA A 220 6.88 9.09 28.45
N TRP A 221 6.14 10.18 28.43
CA TRP A 221 4.72 10.19 28.15
C TRP A 221 4.32 11.53 27.55
N GLY A 222 3.17 11.56 26.89
CA GLY A 222 2.62 12.77 26.33
C GLY A 222 1.20 12.55 25.81
N SER A 223 0.66 13.62 25.24
CA SER A 223 -0.58 13.57 24.49
C SER A 223 -0.51 14.48 23.28
N ARG A 224 -1.34 14.19 22.28
CA ARG A 224 -1.43 14.94 21.03
C ARG A 224 -2.85 14.89 20.49
N ASN A 225 -3.25 15.92 19.78
CA ASN A 225 -4.57 16.03 19.14
C ASN A 225 -4.35 16.40 17.67
N ASP A 226 -4.85 15.58 16.77
CA ASP A 226 -4.71 15.75 15.33
C ASP A 226 -6.09 15.75 14.69
N PHE A 227 -6.23 16.55 13.63
CA PHE A 227 -7.32 16.37 12.69
C PHE A 227 -6.82 15.57 11.49
N PHE A 228 -7.57 14.55 11.12
CA PHE A 228 -7.39 13.80 9.87
C PHE A 228 -8.46 14.28 8.90
N ASP A 229 -8.00 14.75 7.74
CA ASP A 229 -8.77 15.26 6.60
C ASP A 229 -8.62 14.25 5.45
N ASP A 230 -9.75 13.74 4.95
CA ASP A 230 -9.88 12.77 3.87
C ASP A 230 -9.03 11.48 3.98
N THR A 231 -9.18 10.71 5.07
CA THR A 231 -8.52 9.38 5.17
C THR A 231 -9.13 8.37 4.19
N LEU A 232 -8.44 8.12 3.07
CA LEU A 232 -8.90 7.28 1.97
C LEU A 232 -8.89 5.76 2.27
N VAL A 233 -10.06 5.15 2.10
CA VAL A 233 -10.28 3.70 2.13
C VAL A 233 -10.99 3.28 0.83
N CYS A 234 -10.32 2.51 -0.03
CA CYS A 234 -10.94 1.95 -1.22
C CYS A 234 -12.06 0.98 -0.83
N ALA A 235 -13.22 1.15 -1.46
CA ALA A 235 -14.41 0.35 -1.19
C ALA A 235 -14.64 -0.74 -2.26
N GLY A 236 -13.91 -0.68 -3.38
CA GLY A 236 -13.94 -1.65 -4.48
C GLY A 236 -13.23 -2.97 -4.18
N LYS A 237 -13.36 -3.93 -5.10
CA LYS A 237 -12.67 -5.25 -5.06
C LYS A 237 -11.86 -5.54 -6.32
N GLY A 238 -12.06 -4.82 -7.41
CA GLY A 238 -11.38 -5.07 -8.68
C GLY A 238 -9.88 -4.79 -8.66
N LEU A 239 -9.42 -3.89 -7.79
CA LEU A 239 -8.01 -3.56 -7.60
C LEU A 239 -7.39 -4.27 -6.39
N PRO A 240 -6.22 -4.92 -6.54
CA PRO A 240 -5.42 -5.39 -5.41
C PRO A 240 -5.04 -4.27 -4.45
N THR A 241 -5.17 -4.52 -3.14
CA THR A 241 -4.85 -3.58 -2.06
C THR A 241 -3.43 -2.99 -2.19
N ASP A 242 -2.45 -3.81 -2.58
CA ASP A 242 -1.05 -3.35 -2.72
C ASP A 242 -0.78 -2.43 -3.93
N LEU A 243 -1.74 -2.32 -4.85
CA LEU A 243 -1.75 -1.28 -5.89
C LEU A 243 -2.51 -0.05 -5.40
N VAL A 244 -3.65 -0.24 -4.72
CA VAL A 244 -4.45 0.85 -4.13
C VAL A 244 -3.64 1.70 -3.15
N ASP A 245 -2.93 1.09 -2.19
CA ASP A 245 -2.20 1.86 -1.16
C ASP A 245 -1.02 2.65 -1.74
N LYS A 246 -0.47 2.22 -2.88
CA LYS A 246 0.57 2.95 -3.64
C LYS A 246 -0.02 4.04 -4.55
N PHE A 247 -1.33 4.07 -4.72
CA PHE A 247 -2.04 4.85 -5.72
C PHE A 247 -2.98 5.82 -5.00
N SER A 248 -2.35 6.74 -4.27
CA SER A 248 -2.97 7.58 -3.24
C SER A 248 -2.80 9.08 -3.49
N SER A 249 -2.21 9.49 -4.62
CA SER A 249 -1.98 10.91 -4.97
C SER A 249 -3.23 11.73 -5.33
N PHE A 250 -4.44 11.26 -5.02
CA PHE A 250 -5.68 11.98 -5.34
C PHE A 250 -5.80 13.27 -4.51
N ASN A 251 -6.06 14.39 -5.18
CA ASN A 251 -6.34 15.67 -4.55
C ASN A 251 -7.84 15.79 -4.30
N THR A 252 -8.29 15.41 -3.11
CA THR A 252 -9.70 15.43 -2.70
C THR A 252 -10.28 16.85 -2.59
N ARG A 253 -9.45 17.89 -2.53
CA ARG A 253 -9.90 19.30 -2.58
C ARG A 253 -10.53 19.70 -3.91
N GLU A 254 -10.42 18.84 -4.93
CA GLU A 254 -11.09 18.99 -6.23
C GLU A 254 -12.32 18.09 -6.38
N LEU A 255 -12.81 17.50 -5.28
CA LEU A 255 -14.11 16.82 -5.28
C LEU A 255 -15.21 17.82 -5.63
N ILE A 256 -16.09 17.42 -6.54
CA ILE A 256 -17.29 18.17 -6.92
C ILE A 256 -18.53 17.32 -6.60
N PRO A 257 -19.71 17.94 -6.36
CA PRO A 257 -20.94 17.20 -6.13
C PRO A 257 -21.22 16.18 -7.22
N TYR A 258 -21.63 14.98 -6.82
CA TYR A 258 -21.98 13.92 -7.75
C TYR A 258 -23.18 14.34 -8.62
N ALA A 259 -23.07 14.11 -9.92
CA ALA A 259 -24.18 14.19 -10.86
C ALA A 259 -24.18 12.93 -11.74
N PRO A 260 -25.33 12.28 -11.98
CA PRO A 260 -25.38 11.04 -12.77
C PRO A 260 -24.88 11.20 -14.22
N HIS A 261 -24.87 12.44 -14.72
CA HIS A 261 -24.21 12.87 -15.97
C HIS A 261 -22.78 12.32 -16.12
N TYR A 262 -21.98 12.31 -15.05
CA TYR A 262 -20.58 11.85 -15.11
C TYR A 262 -20.43 10.36 -15.40
N LEU A 263 -21.49 9.57 -15.23
CA LEU A 263 -21.52 8.14 -15.56
C LEU A 263 -22.05 7.86 -16.98
N ALA A 264 -22.46 8.90 -17.73
CA ALA A 264 -22.93 8.73 -19.10
C ALA A 264 -21.78 8.31 -20.03
N GLY A 265 -21.72 7.03 -20.39
CA GLY A 265 -20.62 6.44 -21.17
C GLY A 265 -19.37 6.12 -20.35
N TRP A 266 -19.45 6.15 -19.02
CA TRP A 266 -18.37 5.78 -18.11
C TRP A 266 -18.79 4.64 -17.18
N ARG A 267 -17.79 3.91 -16.70
CA ARG A 267 -17.97 2.78 -15.79
C ARG A 267 -17.72 3.22 -14.35
N ALA A 268 -18.54 2.78 -13.41
CA ALA A 268 -18.30 2.97 -11.99
C ALA A 268 -18.31 1.62 -11.27
N GLU A 269 -17.26 1.29 -10.53
CA GLU A 269 -17.31 0.13 -9.64
C GLU A 269 -18.30 0.39 -8.49
N ALA A 270 -19.15 -0.58 -8.20
CA ALA A 270 -19.99 -0.58 -7.00
C ALA A 270 -19.12 -0.89 -5.79
N TYR A 271 -19.32 -0.17 -4.69
CA TYR A 271 -18.62 -0.51 -3.46
C TYR A 271 -19.03 -1.91 -2.97
N SER A 272 -18.09 -2.55 -2.29
CA SER A 272 -18.17 -3.93 -1.84
C SER A 272 -17.65 -4.14 -0.40
N LEU A 273 -17.16 -3.04 0.18
CA LEU A 273 -16.84 -2.86 1.59
C LEU A 273 -17.78 -1.77 2.11
N ASP A 274 -18.71 -2.14 2.99
CA ASP A 274 -19.67 -1.21 3.57
C ASP A 274 -19.00 -0.18 4.50
N LEU A 275 -19.72 0.92 4.78
CA LEU A 275 -19.24 2.06 5.56
C LEU A 275 -18.60 1.68 6.90
N MET A 276 -19.25 0.86 7.73
CA MET A 276 -18.75 0.53 9.07
C MET A 276 -17.48 -0.37 9.04
N PRO A 277 -17.41 -1.44 8.22
CA PRO A 277 -16.15 -2.13 7.94
C PRO A 277 -15.05 -1.21 7.38
N ALA A 278 -15.39 -0.29 6.48
CA ALA A 278 -14.43 0.67 5.92
C ALA A 278 -13.90 1.64 6.98
N TRP A 279 -14.74 2.09 7.92
CA TRP A 279 -14.31 2.88 9.07
C TRP A 279 -13.32 2.13 9.97
N GLY A 280 -13.52 0.81 10.14
CA GLY A 280 -12.52 -0.05 10.80
C GLY A 280 -11.14 0.01 10.16
N VAL A 281 -11.06 0.04 8.82
CA VAL A 281 -9.81 0.23 8.06
C VAL A 281 -9.30 1.68 8.19
N GLY A 282 -10.21 2.67 8.18
CA GLY A 282 -9.89 4.09 8.40
C GLY A 282 -9.19 4.32 9.73
N MET A 283 -9.75 3.80 10.83
CA MET A 283 -9.14 3.84 12.16
C MET A 283 -7.76 3.18 12.19
N GLN A 284 -7.54 2.06 11.48
CA GLN A 284 -6.23 1.42 11.40
C GLN A 284 -5.20 2.31 10.69
N LYS A 285 -5.59 2.94 9.56
CA LYS A 285 -4.73 3.88 8.83
C LYS A 285 -4.39 5.11 9.67
N MET A 286 -5.39 5.72 10.31
CA MET A 286 -5.18 6.85 11.23
C MET A 286 -4.26 6.44 12.39
N ALA A 287 -4.50 5.29 13.03
CA ALA A 287 -3.68 4.79 14.14
C ALA A 287 -2.21 4.62 13.78
N GLN A 288 -1.90 4.06 12.60
CA GLN A 288 -0.52 3.88 12.15
C GLN A 288 0.20 5.22 11.94
N VAL A 289 -0.46 6.21 11.33
CA VAL A 289 0.08 7.57 11.20
C VAL A 289 0.28 8.22 12.57
N GLN A 290 -0.70 8.04 13.46
CA GLN A 290 -0.71 8.61 14.80
C GLN A 290 0.40 8.02 15.69
N GLU A 291 0.67 6.72 15.59
CA GLU A 291 1.78 6.04 16.26
C GLU A 291 3.14 6.57 15.78
N GLY A 292 3.32 6.73 14.47
CA GLY A 292 4.55 7.31 13.90
C GLY A 292 4.79 8.76 14.35
N ARG A 293 3.72 9.57 14.45
CA ARG A 293 3.81 10.94 14.99
C ARG A 293 4.09 10.95 16.50
N CYS A 294 3.40 10.10 17.29
CA CYS A 294 3.71 9.88 18.72
C CYS A 294 5.18 9.53 18.93
N ALA A 295 5.76 8.67 18.09
CA ALA A 295 7.15 8.27 18.17
C ALA A 295 8.11 9.47 17.99
N GLY A 296 7.77 10.39 17.09
CA GLY A 296 8.50 11.65 16.91
C GLY A 296 8.46 12.57 18.14
N ASP A 297 7.34 12.58 18.87
CA ASP A 297 7.16 13.41 20.07
C ASP A 297 7.97 12.90 21.30
N ILE A 298 8.51 11.68 21.26
CA ILE A 298 9.27 11.09 22.37
C ILE A 298 10.60 11.83 22.57
N GLY A 299 11.34 12.11 21.50
CA GLY A 299 12.73 12.59 21.55
C GLY A 299 13.72 11.59 22.15
N GLY A 300 14.94 12.05 22.45
CA GLY A 300 16.09 11.18 22.73
C GLY A 300 16.74 10.63 21.45
N ASP A 301 17.76 9.79 21.60
CA ASP A 301 18.46 9.18 20.45
C ASP A 301 17.75 7.91 19.94
N THR A 302 16.91 7.31 20.77
CA THR A 302 16.10 6.13 20.46
C THR A 302 14.92 6.01 21.42
N HIS A 303 13.99 5.11 21.16
CA HIS A 303 12.88 4.80 22.06
C HIS A 303 12.53 3.31 22.04
N ARG A 304 11.83 2.85 23.07
CA ARG A 304 11.22 1.52 23.12
C ARG A 304 9.90 1.56 23.89
N SER A 305 9.18 0.44 23.89
CA SER A 305 7.96 0.26 24.70
C SER A 305 6.87 1.31 24.44
N LEU A 306 6.81 1.87 23.22
CA LEU A 306 5.79 2.84 22.84
C LEU A 306 4.40 2.17 22.89
N SER A 307 3.49 2.79 23.63
CA SER A 307 2.08 2.44 23.66
C SER A 307 1.26 3.70 23.40
N VAL A 308 0.30 3.62 22.48
CA VAL A 308 -0.54 4.75 22.08
C VAL A 308 -2.01 4.34 22.23
N SER A 309 -2.80 5.18 22.89
CA SER A 309 -4.24 5.03 23.04
C SER A 309 -4.96 6.17 22.32
N ASN A 310 -5.73 5.83 21.29
CA ASN A 310 -6.43 6.80 20.44
C ASN A 310 -7.93 6.85 20.77
N ASN A 311 -8.47 8.07 20.80
CA ASN A 311 -9.89 8.35 20.88
C ASN A 311 -10.32 9.14 19.62
N TYR A 312 -11.26 8.60 18.88
CA TYR A 312 -11.79 9.17 17.63
C TYR A 312 -13.09 9.91 17.91
N THR A 313 -13.18 11.15 17.47
CA THR A 313 -14.35 12.03 17.69
C THR A 313 -14.70 12.80 16.42
N ALA A 314 -15.93 13.33 16.38
CA ALA A 314 -16.49 14.08 15.26
C ALA A 314 -16.30 13.38 13.90
N VAL A 315 -16.58 12.07 13.85
CA VAL A 315 -16.31 11.25 12.68
C VAL A 315 -17.34 11.52 11.59
N THR A 316 -16.88 12.06 10.47
CA THR A 316 -17.67 12.20 9.24
C THR A 316 -17.13 11.29 8.14
N PHE A 317 -17.94 11.06 7.11
CA PHE A 317 -17.52 10.37 5.90
C PHE A 317 -18.09 11.03 4.63
N LYS A 318 -17.43 10.72 3.51
CA LYS A 318 -17.90 10.97 2.15
C LYS A 318 -17.75 9.67 1.34
N HIS A 319 -18.79 9.23 0.62
CA HIS A 319 -18.66 8.24 -0.44
C HIS A 319 -18.28 8.96 -1.72
N ILE A 320 -17.10 8.66 -2.25
CA ILE A 320 -16.53 9.37 -3.40
C ILE A 320 -16.18 8.42 -4.53
N LEU A 321 -16.26 8.91 -5.76
CA LEU A 321 -15.73 8.23 -6.94
C LEU A 321 -14.43 8.88 -7.39
N LEU A 322 -13.37 8.07 -7.49
CA LEU A 322 -12.05 8.51 -7.95
C LEU A 322 -11.73 7.99 -9.36
N PRO A 323 -11.16 8.83 -10.25
CA PRO A 323 -10.98 8.49 -11.66
C PRO A 323 -9.72 7.64 -11.86
N VAL A 324 -9.89 6.41 -12.34
CA VAL A 324 -8.78 5.47 -12.58
C VAL A 324 -8.81 4.97 -14.02
N TRP A 325 -7.69 5.12 -14.72
CA TRP A 325 -7.47 4.39 -15.96
C TRP A 325 -6.79 3.06 -15.65
N ILE A 326 -7.36 1.96 -16.14
CA ILE A 326 -6.86 0.61 -15.89
C ILE A 326 -6.49 -0.05 -17.21
N ALA A 327 -5.25 -0.48 -17.33
CA ALA A 327 -4.81 -1.44 -18.34
C ALA A 327 -4.51 -2.77 -17.65
N ALA A 328 -5.27 -3.82 -18.02
CA ALA A 328 -5.12 -5.16 -17.50
C ALA A 328 -4.86 -6.15 -18.65
N TYR A 329 -3.78 -6.91 -18.55
CA TYR A 329 -3.37 -7.88 -19.56
C TYR A 329 -2.85 -9.16 -18.89
N ARG A 330 -2.94 -10.30 -19.60
CA ARG A 330 -2.37 -11.58 -19.15
C ARG A 330 -1.01 -11.81 -19.79
N TYR A 331 -0.06 -12.32 -19.00
CA TYR A 331 1.27 -12.73 -19.47
C TYR A 331 1.70 -13.98 -18.70
N ASN A 332 1.89 -15.10 -19.41
CA ASN A 332 2.11 -16.43 -18.83
C ASN A 332 1.09 -16.74 -17.72
N ASP A 333 -0.20 -16.70 -18.10
CA ASP A 333 -1.41 -16.88 -17.29
C ASP A 333 -1.63 -15.94 -16.09
N LYS A 334 -0.63 -15.11 -15.75
CA LYS A 334 -0.71 -14.12 -14.67
C LYS A 334 -1.29 -12.81 -15.19
N VAL A 335 -2.26 -12.28 -14.46
CA VAL A 335 -2.84 -10.95 -14.72
C VAL A 335 -1.90 -9.88 -14.18
N TYR A 336 -1.41 -9.02 -15.07
CA TYR A 336 -0.70 -7.79 -14.73
C TYR A 336 -1.65 -6.60 -14.88
N ARG A 337 -1.47 -5.62 -14.01
CA ARG A 337 -2.29 -4.41 -13.93
C ARG A 337 -1.41 -3.19 -13.91
N PHE A 338 -1.90 -2.18 -14.57
CA PHE A 338 -1.31 -0.87 -14.68
C PHE A 338 -2.41 0.18 -14.49
N LEU A 339 -2.15 1.16 -13.63
CA LEU A 339 -3.09 2.19 -13.22
C LEU A 339 -2.50 3.56 -13.56
N VAL A 340 -3.32 4.45 -14.12
CA VAL A 340 -3.04 5.89 -14.20
C VAL A 340 -4.10 6.64 -13.42
N ASN A 341 -3.67 7.52 -12.52
CA ASN A 341 -4.55 8.42 -11.80
C ASN A 341 -5.15 9.39 -12.83
N GLY A 342 -6.48 9.34 -13.01
CA GLY A 342 -7.18 10.14 -14.02
C GLY A 342 -7.18 11.65 -13.72
N GLN A 343 -6.77 12.06 -12.52
CA GLN A 343 -6.61 13.44 -12.08
C GLN A 343 -5.16 13.92 -12.21
N THR A 344 -4.19 13.18 -11.64
CA THR A 344 -2.79 13.63 -11.49
C THR A 344 -1.83 13.06 -12.53
N GLY A 345 -2.17 11.94 -13.15
CA GLY A 345 -1.27 11.23 -14.05
C GLY A 345 -0.21 10.39 -13.32
N GLU A 346 -0.31 10.24 -12.00
CA GLU A 346 0.47 9.23 -11.26
C GLU A 346 0.28 7.85 -11.89
N VAL A 347 1.38 7.10 -11.98
CA VAL A 347 1.45 5.80 -12.62
C VAL A 347 1.90 4.74 -11.61
N VAL A 348 1.07 3.70 -11.43
CA VAL A 348 1.37 2.56 -10.55
C VAL A 348 1.04 1.25 -11.27
N GLY A 349 1.95 0.28 -11.26
CA GLY A 349 1.69 -1.00 -11.92
C GLY A 349 2.69 -2.09 -11.61
N LYS A 350 2.36 -3.31 -12.06
CA LYS A 350 3.24 -4.48 -12.03
C LYS A 350 3.47 -4.96 -13.46
N ALA A 351 4.69 -5.41 -13.75
CA ALA A 351 5.06 -5.97 -15.04
C ALA A 351 5.97 -7.20 -14.86
N PRO A 352 5.93 -8.20 -15.76
CA PRO A 352 6.75 -9.41 -15.68
C PRO A 352 8.25 -9.09 -15.79
N TYR A 353 9.11 -9.86 -15.13
CA TYR A 353 10.57 -9.77 -15.35
C TYR A 353 10.98 -10.68 -16.51
N SER A 354 11.91 -10.21 -17.35
CA SER A 354 12.55 -11.03 -18.38
C SER A 354 13.68 -11.84 -17.75
N PHE A 355 13.48 -13.16 -17.64
CA PHE A 355 14.50 -14.08 -17.15
C PHE A 355 15.82 -13.93 -17.94
N TRP A 356 15.75 -13.92 -19.26
CA TRP A 356 16.93 -13.79 -20.14
C TRP A 356 17.71 -12.49 -19.91
N LYS A 357 17.04 -11.34 -19.76
CA LYS A 357 17.75 -10.07 -19.47
C LYS A 357 18.49 -10.10 -18.13
N ILE A 358 17.87 -10.67 -17.10
CA ILE A 358 18.49 -10.82 -15.77
C ILE A 358 19.64 -11.83 -15.83
N PHE A 359 19.43 -12.97 -16.49
CA PHE A 359 20.45 -14.02 -16.66
C PHE A 359 21.71 -13.47 -17.35
N PHE A 360 21.56 -12.79 -18.50
CA PHE A 360 22.71 -12.20 -19.19
C PHE A 360 23.40 -11.12 -18.35
N LEU A 361 22.67 -10.26 -17.63
CA LEU A 361 23.29 -9.30 -16.71
C LEU A 361 24.13 -9.98 -15.63
N VAL A 362 23.60 -11.02 -14.98
CA VAL A 362 24.32 -11.76 -13.93
C VAL A 362 25.57 -12.44 -14.51
N VAL A 363 25.47 -13.07 -15.68
CA VAL A 363 26.63 -13.65 -16.37
C VAL A 363 27.68 -12.58 -16.69
N THR A 364 27.29 -11.43 -17.25
CA THR A 364 28.21 -10.32 -17.52
C THR A 364 28.91 -9.81 -16.26
N ILE A 365 28.19 -9.65 -15.15
CA ILE A 365 28.79 -9.24 -13.87
C ILE A 365 29.81 -10.28 -13.40
N LEU A 366 29.46 -11.58 -13.42
CA LEU A 366 30.37 -12.66 -13.02
C LEU A 366 31.62 -12.73 -13.91
N THR A 367 31.48 -12.55 -15.23
CA THR A 367 32.61 -12.49 -16.16
C THR A 367 33.51 -11.30 -15.88
N VAL A 368 32.97 -10.11 -15.65
CA VAL A 368 33.75 -8.90 -15.31
C VAL A 368 34.49 -9.08 -13.98
N VAL A 369 33.83 -9.62 -12.94
CA VAL A 369 34.48 -9.93 -11.66
C VAL A 369 35.59 -10.97 -11.82
N GLY A 370 35.38 -12.01 -12.64
CA GLY A 370 36.39 -13.02 -12.94
C GLY A 370 37.61 -12.43 -13.67
N ILE A 371 37.40 -11.53 -14.63
CA ILE A 371 38.49 -10.82 -15.33
C ILE A 371 39.27 -9.92 -14.36
N ILE A 372 38.59 -9.15 -13.51
CA ILE A 372 39.24 -8.30 -12.51
C ILE A 372 40.06 -9.15 -11.53
N ALA A 373 39.52 -10.27 -11.05
CA ALA A 373 40.23 -11.18 -10.16
C ALA A 373 41.47 -11.80 -10.84
N ALA A 374 41.38 -12.17 -12.12
CA ALA A 374 42.51 -12.68 -12.89
C ALA A 374 43.61 -11.62 -13.11
N ILE A 375 43.24 -10.36 -13.38
CA ILE A 375 44.20 -9.25 -13.49
C ILE A 375 44.88 -8.99 -12.14
N VAL A 376 44.12 -8.96 -11.04
CA VAL A 376 44.68 -8.78 -9.68
C VAL A 376 45.63 -9.93 -9.32
N TYR A 377 45.29 -11.17 -9.67
CA TYR A 377 46.15 -12.34 -9.44
C TYR A 377 47.45 -12.25 -10.26
N ALA A 378 47.36 -11.96 -11.55
CA ALA A 378 48.55 -11.81 -12.42
C ALA A 378 49.49 -10.69 -11.93
N ASN A 379 48.94 -9.60 -11.40
CA ASN A 379 49.71 -8.48 -10.85
C ASN A 379 50.35 -8.78 -9.48
N GLN A 380 50.12 -9.95 -8.86
CA GLN A 380 50.82 -10.36 -7.63
C GLN A 380 52.11 -11.16 -7.90
N GLU A 381 52.42 -11.53 -9.15
CA GLU A 381 53.64 -12.28 -9.49
C GLU A 381 54.86 -11.35 -9.73
N GLU A 382 54.68 -10.02 -9.77
CA GLU A 382 55.76 -9.03 -9.88
C GLU A 382 56.35 -8.61 -8.52
N GLU A 383 56.76 -9.55 -7.66
CA GLU A 383 57.69 -9.21 -6.57
C GLU A 383 59.12 -9.14 -7.13
N PRO A 384 59.79 -7.97 -7.14
CA PRO A 384 61.11 -7.84 -7.74
C PRO A 384 62.13 -8.69 -6.98
N ALA A 385 62.90 -9.49 -7.72
CA ALA A 385 63.87 -10.43 -7.15
C ALA A 385 64.78 -9.76 -6.11
N PRO A 386 65.03 -10.42 -4.96
CA PRO A 386 65.76 -9.81 -3.86
C PRO A 386 67.17 -9.38 -4.30
N PRO A 387 67.62 -8.16 -3.92
CA PRO A 387 68.91 -7.65 -4.35
C PRO A 387 70.06 -8.55 -3.88
N PRO A 388 71.14 -8.68 -4.66
CA PRO A 388 72.23 -9.60 -4.34
C PRO A 388 72.86 -9.27 -2.97
N PRO A 389 73.26 -10.29 -2.19
CA PRO A 389 73.80 -10.08 -0.85
C PRO A 389 75.08 -9.25 -0.90
N LYS A 390 75.12 -8.19 -0.09
CA LYS A 390 76.31 -7.32 0.06
C LYS A 390 77.48 -8.13 0.64
N PRO A 391 78.73 -7.87 0.23
CA PRO A 391 79.90 -8.60 0.72
C PRO A 391 80.06 -8.43 2.24
N ALA A 392 80.43 -9.53 2.90
CA ALA A 392 80.57 -9.58 4.35
C ALA A 392 81.75 -8.72 4.83
N VAL A 393 81.49 -7.85 5.81
CA VAL A 393 82.54 -7.15 6.56
C VAL A 393 82.82 -7.93 7.85
N THR A 394 84.08 -8.31 8.03
CA THR A 394 84.58 -9.10 9.17
C THR A 394 84.59 -8.31 10.47
N ALA A 395 84.29 -8.99 11.58
CA ALA A 395 84.29 -8.43 12.93
C ALA A 395 85.70 -8.30 13.53
N PRO A 396 85.83 -7.57 14.65
CA PRO A 396 86.73 -8.00 15.73
C PRO A 396 85.99 -8.24 17.07
N VAL A 397 85.95 -9.54 17.36
CA VAL A 397 85.62 -10.31 18.57
C VAL A 397 86.27 -9.83 19.91
N LYS A 398 85.65 -10.29 21.04
CA LYS A 398 86.14 -10.54 22.44
C LYS A 398 85.83 -9.49 23.54
N PRO A 399 85.79 -9.89 24.85
CA PRO A 399 85.74 -11.24 25.42
C PRO A 399 84.60 -11.48 26.45
N LYS A 400 84.34 -12.76 26.78
CA LYS A 400 83.48 -13.22 27.89
C LYS A 400 84.34 -13.69 29.08
N PRO A 401 83.92 -13.33 30.31
CA PRO A 401 84.04 -14.18 31.51
C PRO A 401 82.67 -14.31 32.24
N THR A 402 82.26 -15.42 32.88
CA THR A 402 82.86 -16.77 32.96
C THR A 402 81.79 -17.89 32.90
N ALA A 403 81.41 -18.50 34.05
CA ALA A 403 80.64 -19.73 34.20
C ALA A 403 80.20 -19.97 35.67
N SER A 404 79.13 -20.73 35.89
CA SER A 404 79.05 -21.71 36.98
C SER A 404 78.03 -22.80 36.61
N ALA A 405 78.30 -24.05 36.95
CA ALA A 405 77.47 -25.21 36.63
C ALA A 405 76.79 -25.75 37.90
N THR A 406 75.80 -26.66 37.77
CA THR A 406 75.78 -27.98 38.46
C THR A 406 74.53 -28.81 38.09
N ALA A 407 74.77 -30.09 37.75
CA ALA A 407 73.90 -31.29 37.83
C ALA A 407 72.52 -31.35 37.13
N ALA A 408 72.44 -32.27 36.15
CA ALA A 408 71.31 -33.17 35.89
C ALA A 408 71.41 -34.41 36.85
N PRO A 409 70.62 -35.52 36.78
CA PRO A 409 69.65 -35.99 35.75
C PRO A 409 68.28 -36.36 36.40
N THR A 410 67.29 -37.09 35.85
CA THR A 410 67.12 -38.09 34.75
C THR A 410 65.64 -38.09 34.30
N GLY A 411 65.31 -38.48 33.06
CA GLY A 411 63.96 -38.98 32.74
C GLY A 411 63.40 -38.71 31.33
N ASP A 412 63.91 -39.44 30.32
CA ASP A 412 63.17 -39.79 29.09
C ASP A 412 62.30 -41.05 29.36
N PRO A 413 61.43 -41.57 28.43
CA PRO A 413 61.29 -41.24 27.01
C PRO A 413 59.84 -41.17 26.46
N GLU A 414 59.74 -41.10 25.11
CA GLU A 414 58.60 -41.50 24.23
C GLU A 414 57.30 -40.64 24.32
N ASP A 415 56.61 -40.27 23.23
CA ASP A 415 56.67 -40.69 21.82
C ASP A 415 56.39 -39.53 20.84
N GLY A 416 56.84 -39.71 19.60
CA GLY A 416 56.21 -39.13 18.40
C GLY A 416 55.91 -40.26 17.38
N PRO A 417 55.51 -39.99 16.13
CA PRO A 417 55.23 -38.70 15.48
C PRO A 417 53.83 -38.69 14.79
N GLY A 418 53.54 -37.67 13.96
CA GLY A 418 52.68 -37.91 12.78
C GLY A 418 51.73 -36.79 12.31
N ALA A 419 52.10 -36.18 11.19
CA ALA A 419 51.24 -35.80 10.06
C ALA A 419 49.95 -34.96 10.27
N ALA A 420 49.94 -33.77 9.66
CA ALA A 420 48.75 -33.25 8.99
C ALA A 420 48.48 -34.06 7.70
N PRO A 421 47.24 -34.05 7.15
CA PRO A 421 46.94 -32.99 6.19
C PRO A 421 45.49 -32.47 6.18
N SER A 422 45.30 -31.42 5.38
CA SER A 422 44.05 -30.79 4.93
C SER A 422 42.89 -31.72 4.54
N ALA A 423 41.64 -31.29 4.79
CA ALA A 423 40.59 -31.19 3.76
C ALA A 423 39.32 -30.44 4.24
N SER A 424 38.65 -29.83 3.26
CA SER A 424 37.30 -29.24 3.21
C SER A 424 36.16 -29.91 4.01
N ALA A 425 35.16 -29.12 4.46
CA ALA A 425 33.82 -29.05 3.83
C ALA A 425 32.72 -28.30 4.64
N SER A 426 31.78 -27.69 3.89
CA SER A 426 30.35 -27.50 4.24
C SER A 426 29.96 -26.73 5.50
N ALA A 427 29.76 -25.42 5.35
CA ALA A 427 28.92 -24.64 6.27
C ALA A 427 27.46 -25.11 6.22
N LYS A 428 26.98 -25.66 7.34
CA LYS A 428 25.65 -26.26 7.47
C LYS A 428 24.59 -25.16 7.67
N LYS A 429 23.56 -25.16 6.82
CA LYS A 429 22.38 -24.27 6.91
C LYS A 429 21.73 -24.38 8.31
N PRO A 430 21.49 -23.28 9.05
CA PRO A 430 20.83 -23.36 10.35
C PRO A 430 19.36 -23.78 10.18
N ALA A 431 18.91 -24.70 11.02
CA ALA A 431 17.53 -25.17 11.04
C ALA A 431 16.59 -24.11 11.65
N ALA A 432 15.37 -24.02 11.13
CA ALA A 432 14.34 -23.16 11.71
C ALA A 432 13.89 -23.69 13.08
N LEU A 433 13.80 -22.80 14.07
CA LEU A 433 13.21 -23.11 15.37
C LEU A 433 11.68 -23.31 15.23
N PRO A 434 11.08 -24.27 15.95
CA PRO A 434 9.63 -24.50 15.89
C PRO A 434 8.87 -23.38 16.60
N VAL A 435 7.93 -22.76 15.88
CA VAL A 435 6.99 -21.77 16.43
C VAL A 435 6.01 -22.48 17.37
N LYS A 436 5.95 -22.06 18.64
CA LYS A 436 4.92 -22.55 19.58
C LYS A 436 3.53 -22.03 19.17
N PRO A 437 2.47 -22.86 19.24
CA PRO A 437 1.12 -22.42 18.91
C PRO A 437 0.59 -21.38 19.93
N VAL A 438 -0.06 -20.34 19.42
CA VAL A 438 -0.76 -19.32 20.22
C VAL A 438 -2.01 -19.94 20.86
N PRO A 439 -2.27 -19.74 22.18
CA PRO A 439 -3.48 -20.25 22.81
C PRO A 439 -4.72 -19.51 22.28
N LYS A 440 -5.82 -20.27 22.07
CA LYS A 440 -7.14 -19.70 21.70
C LYS A 440 -7.64 -18.72 22.78
N PRO A 441 -8.26 -17.59 22.41
CA PRO A 441 -8.98 -16.76 23.37
C PRO A 441 -10.17 -17.54 23.95
N SER A 442 -10.37 -17.41 25.26
CA SER A 442 -11.49 -18.03 25.97
C SER A 442 -12.82 -17.41 25.55
N ALA A 443 -13.89 -18.20 25.56
CA ALA A 443 -15.23 -17.73 25.17
C ALA A 443 -15.79 -16.72 26.19
N ALA A 444 -16.32 -15.61 25.69
CA ALA A 444 -17.02 -14.63 26.52
C ALA A 444 -18.31 -15.23 27.12
N PRO A 445 -18.68 -14.87 28.36
CA PRO A 445 -19.91 -15.35 28.98
C PRO A 445 -21.15 -14.78 28.27
N LYS A 446 -22.22 -15.58 28.18
CA LYS A 446 -23.51 -15.14 27.61
C LYS A 446 -24.11 -13.99 28.45
N PRO A 447 -24.70 -12.95 27.83
CA PRO A 447 -25.49 -11.96 28.54
C PRO A 447 -26.77 -12.60 29.10
N SER A 448 -27.13 -12.22 30.32
CA SER A 448 -28.40 -12.62 30.96
C SER A 448 -29.59 -11.94 30.27
N ALA A 449 -30.71 -12.65 30.15
CA ALA A 449 -31.91 -12.12 29.52
C ALA A 449 -32.61 -11.09 30.42
N ALA A 450 -32.90 -9.91 29.89
CA ALA A 450 -33.73 -8.92 30.56
C ALA A 450 -35.21 -9.35 30.59
N PRO A 451 -35.97 -9.09 31.68
CA PRO A 451 -37.38 -9.44 31.77
C PRO A 451 -38.25 -8.56 30.86
N ALA A 452 -39.31 -9.15 30.30
CA ALA A 452 -40.22 -8.47 29.38
C ALA A 452 -41.06 -7.36 30.05
N PRO A 453 -41.34 -6.25 29.36
CA PRO A 453 -42.20 -5.19 29.88
C PRO A 453 -43.67 -5.63 29.98
N LYS A 454 -44.36 -5.18 31.03
CA LYS A 454 -45.81 -5.41 31.21
C LYS A 454 -46.63 -4.67 30.14
N PRO A 455 -47.76 -5.24 29.66
CA PRO A 455 -48.65 -4.55 28.73
C PRO A 455 -49.30 -3.33 29.40
N SER A 456 -49.31 -2.20 28.69
CA SER A 456 -49.99 -0.98 29.12
C SER A 456 -51.50 -1.09 28.90
N ALA A 457 -52.29 -0.48 29.80
CA ALA A 457 -53.74 -0.53 29.75
C ALA A 457 -54.33 0.31 28.60
N ALA A 458 -55.41 -0.19 27.99
CA ALA A 458 -56.12 0.51 26.91
C ALA A 458 -56.93 1.71 27.44
N PRO A 459 -57.00 2.83 26.71
CA PRO A 459 -57.82 3.98 27.09
C PRO A 459 -59.32 3.69 26.93
N LYS A 460 -60.12 4.12 27.92
CA LYS A 460 -61.59 4.08 27.85
C LYS A 460 -62.12 5.04 26.79
N LYS A 461 -63.11 4.61 26.00
CA LYS A 461 -63.95 5.51 25.20
C LYS A 461 -64.79 6.41 26.14
N PRO A 462 -64.96 7.71 25.86
CA PRO A 462 -66.08 8.48 26.37
C PRO A 462 -67.39 7.94 25.77
N GLY A 463 -68.47 7.96 26.55
CA GLY A 463 -69.83 7.69 26.06
C GLY A 463 -70.61 8.97 25.79
N THR A 464 -71.74 8.79 25.09
CA THR A 464 -72.71 9.81 24.59
C THR A 464 -72.13 10.86 23.65
#